data_AF-A0A8B6D8T2-F1
#
_entry.id   AF-A0A8B6D8T2-F1
#
_cell.length_a   1.000
_cell.length_b   1.000
_cell.length_c   1.000
_cell.angle_alpha   90.00
_cell.angle_beta   90.00
_cell.angle_gamma   90.00
#
_symmetry.space_group_name_H-M   'P 1'
#
loop_
_entity.id
_entity.type
_entity.pdbx_description
1 polymer ?
#
loop_
_entity_poly.entity_id
_entity_poly.type
_entity_poly.pdbx_seq_one_letter_code
_entity_poly.pdbx_strand_id
1 'polypeptide(L)'
;MAAFDCGDRDAVVSPGGVGFDINCGVRLLRTNLCEKDVIPVKEQLAQCLFDHIPVGVGSKGIIPMTAMNLEEALEMGMDWSLREGYAWAEDKEHCEEYGRMLQADPSKVSSRAKKRGLPQLGTLGAGNHYAEIQVVEEIFNPFAAKRMGIDFKGQVCVMIHCGSRGLGHQVATDALVAMEKAMKRDKIDTNDRQLACAKINSDEGQDYLKGMASAANYAWVNRSSMTFLARQAFAKMFNTTPDDLDMQVIYDVSHNIAKFEEHYIDGKQKTLLVHRKGSTRAFPPHHPLIPVDYQLTGQPVLIGGTMGTCSYVLTGTEQGMVETFGSTCHGAGRALSRAKSRRNLDYTSVLSALEEQGISIRVASPKLVMEEREKEKNAEQQYTDDSYECINCEFLYGMPGRVKRSSCNIWLVIYKSRQENLVILFLYTMINSEAFLEKQRTNIDSVEFANYFYDFSRFRAVCVSKAIRVSPPLMVKIFSLSMKFCHPPGQHFKTLSHFIYSQIACQLACPCSSMP
;
A
#
# COMPACT_ATOMS: atom_id res chain seq x y z
N MET A 1 -0.61 -3.50 6.97
CA MET A 1 -0.56 -2.67 8.20
C MET A 1 -0.89 -3.53 9.42
N ALA A 2 -0.47 -3.10 10.61
CA ALA A 2 -0.87 -3.65 11.90
C ALA A 2 -1.01 -2.50 12.90
N ALA A 3 -1.98 -2.57 13.82
CA ALA A 3 -2.19 -1.53 14.82
C ALA A 3 -2.22 -2.14 16.22
N PHE A 4 -1.53 -1.51 17.16
CA PHE A 4 -1.41 -2.00 18.55
C PHE A 4 -1.94 -0.94 19.52
N ASP A 5 -2.86 -1.35 20.40
CA ASP A 5 -3.50 -0.47 21.38
C ASP A 5 -2.51 0.00 22.45
N CYS A 6 -2.22 1.29 22.51
CA CYS A 6 -1.25 1.83 23.47
C CYS A 6 -1.73 1.75 24.92
N GLY A 7 -3.03 1.52 25.16
CA GLY A 7 -3.57 1.23 26.48
C GLY A 7 -3.27 -0.20 26.97
N ASP A 8 -2.90 -1.10 26.07
CA ASP A 8 -2.48 -2.46 26.40
C ASP A 8 -0.99 -2.48 26.79
N ARG A 9 -0.69 -3.01 27.97
CA ARG A 9 0.69 -3.12 28.48
C ARG A 9 1.53 -4.10 27.70
N ASP A 10 0.89 -5.02 26.97
CA ASP A 10 1.54 -6.01 26.14
C ASP A 10 1.62 -5.60 24.67
N ALA A 11 1.12 -4.40 24.31
CA ALA A 11 1.29 -3.86 22.98
C ALA A 11 2.76 -3.66 22.62
N VAL A 12 3.10 -3.95 21.37
CA VAL A 12 4.49 -3.99 20.89
C VAL A 12 4.76 -3.03 19.76
N VAL A 13 6.04 -2.70 19.59
CA VAL A 13 6.60 -2.09 18.40
C VAL A 13 7.58 -3.05 17.73
N SER A 14 7.53 -3.14 16.40
CA SER A 14 8.42 -4.01 15.63
C SER A 14 9.07 -3.27 14.45
N PRO A 15 10.42 -3.22 14.38
CA PRO A 15 11.14 -2.75 13.20
C PRO A 15 10.78 -3.54 11.93
N GLY A 16 10.47 -4.82 12.07
CA GLY A 16 10.00 -5.66 10.96
C GLY A 16 8.65 -5.24 10.39
N GLY A 17 7.79 -4.63 11.22
CA GLY A 17 6.48 -4.07 10.84
C GLY A 17 6.55 -2.66 10.23
N VAL A 18 7.69 -1.98 10.33
CA VAL A 18 7.97 -0.68 9.68
C VAL A 18 8.77 -0.88 8.39
N GLY A 19 9.78 -1.74 8.43
CA GLY A 19 10.73 -1.94 7.34
C GLY A 19 12.09 -1.27 7.59
N PHE A 20 13.11 -1.71 6.86
CA PHE A 20 14.49 -1.23 7.03
C PHE A 20 14.70 0.18 6.49
N ASP A 21 14.10 0.51 5.34
CA ASP A 21 14.15 1.88 4.82
C ASP A 21 13.04 2.70 5.47
N ILE A 22 13.32 3.14 6.71
CA ILE A 22 12.41 3.93 7.53
C ILE A 22 12.06 5.20 6.78
N ASN A 23 10.77 5.54 6.76
CA ASN A 23 10.20 6.63 6.01
C ASN A 23 10.62 6.64 4.52
N CYS A 24 10.81 5.47 3.91
CA CYS A 24 10.67 5.37 2.46
C CYS A 24 9.27 5.89 2.09
N GLY A 25 9.23 6.74 1.08
CA GLY A 25 8.03 7.50 0.74
C GLY A 25 8.15 8.19 -0.60
N VAL A 26 7.05 8.80 -1.01
CA VAL A 26 6.90 9.44 -2.31
C VAL A 26 6.55 10.90 -2.09
N ARG A 27 7.16 11.78 -2.87
CA ARG A 27 6.81 13.19 -2.98
C ARG A 27 6.47 13.51 -4.42
N LEU A 28 5.42 14.29 -4.64
CA LEU A 28 5.00 14.73 -5.96
C LEU A 28 5.04 16.24 -6.05
N LEU A 29 5.63 16.76 -7.13
CA LEU A 29 5.58 18.16 -7.51
C LEU A 29 4.71 18.33 -8.75
N ARG A 30 3.95 19.43 -8.79
CA ARG A 30 3.33 19.92 -10.02
C ARG A 30 4.24 20.93 -10.71
N THR A 31 3.94 21.23 -11.96
CA THR A 31 4.49 22.36 -12.71
C THR A 31 3.36 22.98 -13.54
N ASN A 32 3.56 24.19 -14.07
CA ASN A 32 2.67 24.77 -15.08
C ASN A 32 3.02 24.34 -16.52
N LEU A 33 4.00 23.43 -16.69
CA LEU A 33 4.41 22.92 -18.00
C LEU A 33 3.43 21.88 -18.53
N CYS A 34 3.32 21.81 -19.85
CA CYS A 34 2.63 20.77 -20.58
C CYS A 34 3.64 19.83 -21.26
N GLU A 35 3.21 18.61 -21.58
CA GLU A 35 4.01 17.59 -22.27
C GLU A 35 4.73 18.15 -23.51
N LYS A 36 4.04 18.95 -24.32
CA LYS A 36 4.59 19.59 -25.53
C LYS A 36 5.81 20.49 -25.25
N ASP A 37 5.92 21.03 -24.04
CA ASP A 37 7.02 21.92 -23.63
C ASP A 37 8.26 21.10 -23.24
N VAL A 38 8.05 19.87 -22.76
CA VAL A 38 9.11 18.97 -22.29
C VAL A 38 9.61 18.04 -23.37
N ILE A 39 8.75 17.54 -24.27
CA ILE A 39 9.12 16.59 -25.33
C ILE A 39 10.37 17.03 -26.12
N PRO A 40 10.50 18.30 -26.57
CA PRO A 40 11.69 18.74 -27.32
C PRO A 40 12.99 18.70 -26.53
N VAL A 41 12.92 18.79 -25.20
CA VAL A 41 14.08 18.87 -24.30
C VAL A 41 14.20 17.66 -23.36
N LYS A 42 13.40 16.61 -23.59
CA LYS A 42 13.25 15.48 -22.66
C LYS A 42 14.57 14.81 -22.31
N GLU A 43 15.42 14.55 -23.32
CA GLU A 43 16.73 13.92 -23.11
C GLU A 43 17.69 14.82 -22.31
N GLN A 44 17.69 16.12 -22.60
CA GLN A 44 18.51 17.09 -21.90
C GLN A 44 18.01 17.31 -20.48
N LEU A 45 16.69 17.34 -20.26
CA LEU A 45 16.07 17.49 -18.94
C LEU A 45 16.33 16.27 -18.07
N ALA A 46 16.18 15.05 -18.61
CA ALA A 46 16.54 13.82 -17.91
C ALA A 46 18.02 13.80 -17.52
N GLN A 47 18.91 14.21 -18.42
CA GLN A 47 20.33 14.34 -18.11
C GLN A 47 20.58 15.41 -17.04
N CYS A 48 19.93 16.57 -17.16
CA CYS A 48 20.09 17.67 -16.22
C CYS A 48 19.66 17.27 -14.80
N LEU A 49 18.54 16.54 -14.68
CA LEU A 49 18.07 16.02 -13.40
C LEU A 49 19.08 15.02 -12.80
N PHE A 50 19.62 14.13 -13.63
CA PHE A 50 20.64 13.15 -13.24
C PHE A 50 21.96 13.82 -12.78
N ASP A 51 22.35 14.93 -13.42
CA ASP A 51 23.55 15.68 -13.05
C ASP A 51 23.37 16.43 -11.71
N HIS A 52 22.15 16.87 -11.39
CA HIS A 52 21.86 17.58 -10.14
C HIS A 52 21.54 16.65 -8.97
N ILE A 53 20.94 15.49 -9.21
CA ILE A 53 20.52 14.56 -8.16
C ILE A 53 21.47 13.35 -8.12
N PRO A 54 22.35 13.25 -7.11
CA PRO A 54 23.26 12.12 -7.01
C PRO A 54 22.50 10.79 -6.82
N VAL A 55 22.88 9.82 -7.64
CA VAL A 55 22.29 8.48 -7.70
C VAL A 55 23.33 7.39 -7.50
N GLY A 56 22.88 6.23 -7.03
CA GLY A 56 23.71 5.04 -6.87
C GLY A 56 24.17 4.77 -5.44
N VAL A 57 24.58 3.51 -5.22
CA VAL A 57 25.10 3.05 -3.92
C VAL A 57 26.43 3.73 -3.61
N GLY A 58 26.52 4.39 -2.47
CA GLY A 58 27.75 5.07 -2.03
C GLY A 58 27.95 6.46 -2.62
N SER A 59 27.00 6.95 -3.42
CA SER A 59 26.98 8.34 -3.89
C SER A 59 26.91 9.32 -2.71
N LYS A 60 27.49 10.50 -2.90
CA LYS A 60 27.55 11.55 -1.88
C LYS A 60 26.62 12.70 -2.22
N GLY A 61 25.96 13.23 -1.20
CA GLY A 61 25.18 14.46 -1.28
C GLY A 61 25.99 15.65 -1.74
N ILE A 62 25.35 16.54 -2.49
CA ILE A 62 25.95 17.82 -2.90
C ILE A 62 25.69 18.91 -1.83
N ILE A 63 24.65 18.73 -1.02
CA ILE A 63 24.33 19.64 0.09
C ILE A 63 25.39 19.49 1.18
N PRO A 64 26.10 20.58 1.57
CA PRO A 64 27.10 20.54 2.62
C PRO A 64 26.51 20.04 3.94
N MET A 65 27.04 18.92 4.42
CA MET A 65 26.55 18.27 5.63
C MET A 65 27.69 18.02 6.60
N THR A 66 27.68 18.74 7.72
CA THR A 66 28.57 18.48 8.86
C THR A 66 27.91 17.49 9.84
N ALA A 67 28.68 16.97 10.79
CA ALA A 67 28.11 16.14 11.85
C ALA A 67 27.06 16.90 12.69
N MET A 68 27.28 18.21 12.93
CA MET A 68 26.34 19.05 13.66
C MET A 68 25.04 19.26 12.87
N ASN A 69 25.16 19.58 11.58
CA ASN A 69 24.01 19.74 10.69
C ASN A 69 23.18 18.44 10.64
N LEU A 70 23.83 17.27 10.68
CA LEU A 70 23.13 16.00 10.69
C LEU A 70 22.33 15.80 11.97
N GLU A 71 22.89 16.12 13.15
CA GLU A 71 22.16 16.04 14.42
C GLU A 71 20.91 16.93 14.38
N GLU A 72 21.07 18.17 13.92
CA GLU A 72 19.94 19.09 13.78
C GLU A 72 18.90 18.58 12.78
N ALA A 73 19.31 18.06 11.62
CA ALA A 73 18.39 17.49 10.64
C ALA A 73 17.62 16.28 11.18
N LEU A 74 18.25 15.46 12.04
CA LEU A 74 17.58 14.33 12.72
C LEU A 74 16.52 14.81 13.71
N GLU A 75 16.72 15.94 14.38
CA GLU A 75 15.79 16.49 15.37
C GLU A 75 14.68 17.36 14.75
N MET A 76 15.06 18.20 13.79
CA MET A 76 14.24 19.26 13.22
C MET A 76 13.48 18.82 11.97
N GLY A 77 13.89 17.74 11.29
CA GLY A 77 13.27 17.34 10.02
C GLY A 77 13.30 18.49 9.01
N MET A 78 12.19 18.69 8.28
CA MET A 78 12.11 19.76 7.27
C MET A 78 12.28 21.18 7.81
N ASP A 79 12.13 21.43 9.12
CA ASP A 79 12.44 22.73 9.72
C ASP A 79 13.91 23.10 9.51
N TRP A 80 14.81 22.11 9.50
CA TRP A 80 16.22 22.31 9.15
C TRP A 80 16.36 22.72 7.68
N SER A 81 15.70 22.00 6.75
CA SER A 81 15.75 22.35 5.32
C SER A 81 15.24 23.75 5.06
N LEU A 82 14.19 24.19 5.76
CA LEU A 82 13.64 25.54 5.64
C LEU A 82 14.66 26.59 6.11
N ARG A 83 15.27 26.37 7.28
CA ARG A 83 16.27 27.27 7.87
C ARG A 83 17.51 27.43 6.98
N GLU A 84 17.96 26.35 6.34
CA GLU A 84 19.13 26.36 5.45
C GLU A 84 18.80 26.80 4.01
N GLY A 85 17.53 27.06 3.68
CA GLY A 85 17.11 27.53 2.34
C GLY A 85 16.96 26.43 1.28
N TYR A 86 16.79 25.17 1.69
CA TYR A 86 16.58 24.02 0.81
C TYR A 86 15.11 23.60 0.67
N ALA A 87 14.17 24.35 1.24
CA ALA A 87 12.73 24.13 1.12
C ALA A 87 11.98 25.46 1.13
N TRP A 88 10.80 25.48 0.52
CA TRP A 88 9.82 26.57 0.68
C TRP A 88 8.95 26.33 1.90
N ALA A 89 8.30 27.38 2.42
CA ALA A 89 7.45 27.26 3.61
C ALA A 89 6.25 26.34 3.32
N GLU A 90 5.69 26.48 2.13
CA GLU A 90 4.56 25.73 1.59
C GLU A 90 4.88 24.24 1.41
N ASP A 91 6.15 23.88 1.17
CA ASP A 91 6.57 22.48 1.04
C ASP A 91 6.33 21.71 2.35
N LYS A 92 6.49 22.39 3.49
CA LYS A 92 6.28 21.81 4.81
C LYS A 92 4.80 21.57 5.07
N GLU A 93 3.94 22.48 4.64
CA GLU A 93 2.48 22.37 4.79
C GLU A 93 1.91 21.21 3.99
N HIS A 94 2.55 20.85 2.88
CA HIS A 94 2.20 19.72 2.02
C HIS A 94 3.02 18.45 2.32
N CYS A 95 3.47 18.28 3.55
CA CYS A 95 4.24 17.11 3.97
C CYS A 95 3.56 16.40 5.14
N GLU A 96 3.48 15.08 5.08
CA GLU A 96 3.04 14.28 6.22
C GLU A 96 3.84 14.63 7.49
N GLU A 97 3.17 14.79 8.63
CA GLU A 97 3.73 15.31 9.89
C GLU A 97 4.40 16.69 9.78
N TYR A 98 4.03 17.50 8.78
CA TYR A 98 4.74 18.74 8.47
C TYR A 98 6.26 18.51 8.30
N GLY A 99 6.64 17.32 7.81
CA GLY A 99 8.03 16.90 7.60
C GLY A 99 8.85 16.71 8.88
N ARG A 100 8.22 16.56 10.05
CA ARG A 100 8.93 16.39 11.33
C ARG A 100 8.13 15.57 12.35
N MET A 101 8.72 14.49 12.83
CA MET A 101 8.29 13.78 14.04
C MET A 101 8.97 14.41 15.27
N LEU A 102 8.15 14.96 16.18
CA LEU A 102 8.61 15.73 17.35
C LEU A 102 9.32 14.87 18.41
N GLN A 103 9.00 13.58 18.47
CA GLN A 103 9.61 12.64 19.41
C GLN A 103 10.99 12.14 18.96
N ALA A 104 11.53 12.66 17.86
CA ALA A 104 12.87 12.33 17.40
C ALA A 104 13.91 12.63 18.49
N ASP A 105 14.79 11.67 18.73
CA ASP A 105 15.93 11.82 19.62
C ASP A 105 17.18 11.36 18.87
N PRO A 106 18.04 12.28 18.41
CA PRO A 106 19.26 11.92 17.71
C PRO A 106 20.23 11.11 18.59
N SER A 107 20.15 11.17 19.92
CA SER A 107 20.99 10.36 20.82
C SER A 107 20.68 8.86 20.72
N LYS A 108 19.47 8.51 20.25
CA LYS A 108 19.04 7.13 20.01
C LYS A 108 19.43 6.59 18.63
N VAL A 109 20.08 7.42 17.82
CA VAL A 109 20.66 7.01 16.53
C VAL A 109 22.14 6.69 16.72
N SER A 110 22.54 5.46 16.42
CA SER A 110 23.91 5.01 16.64
C SER A 110 24.93 5.81 15.81
N SER A 111 26.17 5.91 16.32
CA SER A 111 27.28 6.53 15.57
C SER A 111 27.52 5.85 14.22
N ARG A 112 27.26 4.54 14.14
CA ARG A 112 27.31 3.77 12.90
C ARG A 112 26.24 4.21 11.92
N ALA A 113 25.00 4.42 12.37
CA ALA A 113 23.91 4.91 11.53
C ALA A 113 24.20 6.33 11.02
N LYS A 114 24.66 7.22 11.89
CA LYS A 114 25.08 8.59 11.52
C LYS A 114 26.22 8.58 10.50
N LYS A 115 27.26 7.77 10.71
CA LYS A 115 28.38 7.63 9.77
C LYS A 115 27.95 7.14 8.38
N ARG A 116 26.91 6.28 8.31
CA ARG A 116 26.34 5.82 7.03
C ARG A 116 25.46 6.88 6.36
N GLY A 117 24.69 7.63 7.14
CA GLY A 117 23.76 8.66 6.63
C GLY A 117 24.44 9.98 6.24
N LEU A 118 25.47 10.39 6.97
CA LEU A 118 26.15 11.68 6.78
C LEU A 118 26.53 11.96 5.32
N PRO A 119 27.19 11.04 4.58
CA PRO A 119 27.52 11.31 3.19
C PRO A 119 26.32 11.21 2.23
N GLN A 120 25.18 10.64 2.63
CA GLN A 120 24.10 10.23 1.72
C GLN A 120 22.90 11.19 1.67
N LEU A 121 22.91 12.30 2.42
CA LEU A 121 21.80 13.25 2.37
C LEU A 121 21.73 13.91 0.98
N GLY A 122 20.53 14.12 0.44
CA GLY A 122 20.31 14.68 -0.89
C GLY A 122 20.62 13.68 -2.00
N THR A 123 20.51 12.37 -1.74
CA THR A 123 20.74 11.33 -2.74
C THR A 123 19.52 10.42 -2.89
N LEU A 124 19.26 9.97 -4.12
CA LEU A 124 18.18 9.02 -4.42
C LEU A 124 18.50 7.64 -3.85
N GLY A 125 19.69 7.15 -4.18
CA GLY A 125 20.14 5.82 -3.83
C GLY A 125 20.03 4.77 -4.91
N ALA A 126 19.55 3.59 -4.50
CA ALA A 126 19.44 2.40 -5.32
C ALA A 126 18.20 1.61 -4.90
N GLY A 127 17.87 0.56 -5.65
CA GLY A 127 16.62 -0.17 -5.50
C GLY A 127 15.50 0.54 -6.26
N ASN A 128 14.27 0.48 -5.73
CA ASN A 128 13.08 1.09 -6.34
C ASN A 128 12.98 2.60 -6.08
N HIS A 129 14.12 3.29 -5.96
CA HIS A 129 14.16 4.74 -5.74
C HIS A 129 14.43 5.44 -7.07
N TYR A 130 13.67 6.49 -7.35
CA TYR A 130 13.71 7.19 -8.62
C TYR A 130 13.28 8.66 -8.44
N ALA A 131 13.70 9.49 -9.39
CA ALA A 131 13.09 10.79 -9.66
C ALA A 131 12.59 10.74 -11.10
N GLU A 132 11.29 10.88 -11.30
CA GLU A 132 10.62 10.68 -12.58
C GLU A 132 9.83 11.92 -12.97
N ILE A 133 9.96 12.32 -14.23
CA ILE A 133 9.15 13.38 -14.84
C ILE A 133 8.00 12.69 -15.53
N GLN A 134 6.79 12.96 -15.05
CA GLN A 134 5.57 12.27 -15.43
C GLN A 134 4.60 13.24 -16.10
N VAL A 135 3.68 12.69 -16.90
CA VAL A 135 2.61 13.44 -17.56
C VAL A 135 1.28 12.95 -17.01
N VAL A 136 0.38 13.87 -16.68
CA VAL A 136 -0.98 13.56 -16.25
C VAL A 136 -1.78 13.07 -17.46
N GLU A 137 -1.95 11.76 -17.59
CA GLU A 137 -2.69 11.17 -18.70
C GLU A 137 -4.21 11.27 -18.52
N GLU A 138 -4.71 10.97 -17.30
CA GLU A 138 -6.13 10.88 -17.01
C GLU A 138 -6.49 11.59 -15.69
N ILE A 139 -7.69 12.19 -15.63
CA ILE A 139 -8.20 12.85 -14.43
C ILE A 139 -9.59 12.28 -14.12
N PHE A 140 -9.66 11.46 -13.08
CA PHE A 140 -10.90 10.80 -12.65
C PHE A 140 -11.79 11.67 -11.76
N ASN A 141 -11.17 12.53 -10.94
CA ASN A 141 -11.86 13.46 -10.06
C ASN A 141 -11.34 14.89 -10.30
N PRO A 142 -11.99 15.68 -11.17
CA PRO A 142 -11.55 17.03 -11.51
C PRO A 142 -11.52 17.99 -10.32
N PHE A 143 -12.40 17.82 -9.32
CA PHE A 143 -12.42 18.67 -8.14
C PHE A 143 -11.19 18.45 -7.26
N ALA A 144 -10.87 17.18 -6.97
CA ALA A 144 -9.70 16.84 -6.18
C ALA A 144 -8.39 17.20 -6.92
N ALA A 145 -8.31 16.88 -8.21
CA ALA A 145 -7.16 17.22 -9.05
C ALA A 145 -6.89 18.73 -9.04
N LYS A 146 -7.92 19.55 -9.26
CA LYS A 146 -7.80 21.01 -9.23
C LYS A 146 -7.33 21.55 -7.88
N ARG A 147 -7.77 20.95 -6.76
CA ARG A 147 -7.29 21.32 -5.41
C ARG A 147 -5.80 21.00 -5.22
N MET A 148 -5.30 19.97 -5.88
CA MET A 148 -3.88 19.60 -5.92
C MET A 148 -3.10 20.38 -6.99
N GLY A 149 -3.71 21.35 -7.68
CA GLY A 149 -3.08 22.09 -8.79
C GLY A 149 -2.77 21.22 -10.02
N ILE A 150 -3.48 20.10 -10.18
CA ILE A 150 -3.53 19.31 -11.40
C ILE A 150 -4.75 19.79 -12.21
N ASP A 151 -4.52 20.70 -13.14
CA ASP A 151 -5.58 21.44 -13.83
C ASP A 151 -6.01 20.80 -15.16
N PHE A 152 -5.11 20.08 -15.84
CA PHE A 152 -5.37 19.54 -17.17
C PHE A 152 -4.57 18.27 -17.48
N LYS A 153 -5.11 17.46 -18.41
CA LYS A 153 -4.38 16.33 -19.01
C LYS A 153 -3.21 16.86 -19.83
N GLY A 154 -2.07 16.19 -19.77
CA GLY A 154 -0.82 16.64 -20.37
C GLY A 154 0.01 17.53 -19.45
N GLN A 155 -0.44 17.84 -18.22
CA GLN A 155 0.37 18.60 -17.26
C GLN A 155 1.57 17.76 -16.78
N VAL A 156 2.71 18.41 -16.61
CA VAL A 156 3.96 17.76 -16.18
C VAL A 156 4.08 17.80 -14.66
N CYS A 157 4.41 16.65 -14.08
CA CYS A 157 4.69 16.47 -12.66
C CYS A 157 6.07 15.84 -12.45
N VAL A 158 6.62 15.99 -11.25
CA VAL A 158 7.89 15.35 -10.86
C VAL A 158 7.66 14.51 -9.61
N MET A 159 7.83 13.19 -9.73
CA MET A 159 7.70 12.26 -8.62
C MET A 159 9.09 11.87 -8.10
N ILE A 160 9.29 11.98 -6.80
CA ILE A 160 10.53 11.62 -6.10
C ILE A 160 10.21 10.51 -5.10
N HIS A 161 10.78 9.34 -5.32
CA HIS A 161 10.67 8.19 -4.41
C HIS A 161 12.02 7.90 -3.76
N CYS A 162 12.13 8.13 -2.45
CA CYS A 162 13.27 7.70 -1.64
C CYS A 162 12.92 7.54 -0.15
N GLY A 163 13.90 7.11 0.65
CA GLY A 163 13.79 7.02 2.10
C GLY A 163 15.00 7.53 2.86
N SER A 164 15.22 6.94 4.04
CA SER A 164 16.25 7.31 5.01
C SER A 164 17.64 6.73 4.72
N ARG A 165 17.81 6.13 3.54
CA ARG A 165 19.10 5.67 3.01
C ARG A 165 19.76 4.66 3.98
N GLY A 166 21.08 4.67 4.06
CA GLY A 166 21.83 3.79 4.97
C GLY A 166 21.58 4.07 6.45
N LEU A 167 21.04 5.25 6.81
CA LEU A 167 20.80 5.64 8.20
C LEU A 167 19.65 4.84 8.80
N GLY A 168 18.44 4.90 8.21
CA GLY A 168 17.30 4.17 8.74
C GLY A 168 17.48 2.66 8.67
N HIS A 169 18.15 2.14 7.63
CA HIS A 169 18.52 0.73 7.59
C HIS A 169 19.34 0.33 8.81
N GLN A 170 20.31 1.16 9.21
CA GLN A 170 21.13 0.87 10.38
C GLN A 170 20.33 1.00 11.68
N VAL A 171 19.46 2.01 11.81
CA VAL A 171 18.54 2.16 12.95
C VAL A 171 17.67 0.91 13.14
N ALA A 172 17.04 0.42 12.06
CA ALA A 172 16.26 -0.82 12.12
C ALA A 172 17.12 -2.04 12.48
N THR A 173 18.34 -2.13 11.94
CA THR A 173 19.27 -3.23 12.25
C THR A 173 19.68 -3.23 13.72
N ASP A 174 20.00 -2.07 14.28
CA ASP A 174 20.43 -1.92 15.67
C ASP A 174 19.27 -2.26 16.62
N ALA A 175 18.06 -1.81 16.29
CA ALA A 175 16.84 -2.11 17.06
C ALA A 175 16.50 -3.60 17.06
N LEU A 176 16.62 -4.30 15.92
CA LEU A 176 16.38 -5.75 15.86
C LEU A 176 17.29 -6.51 16.85
N VAL A 177 18.58 -6.15 16.93
CA VAL A 177 19.52 -6.79 17.87
C VAL A 177 19.16 -6.51 19.33
N ALA A 178 18.71 -5.28 19.64
CA ALA A 178 18.25 -4.94 20.99
C ALA A 178 16.96 -5.70 21.35
N MET A 179 16.00 -5.75 20.43
CA MET A 179 14.71 -6.39 20.64
C MET A 179 14.81 -7.91 20.73
N GLU A 180 15.73 -8.58 20.01
CA GLU A 180 16.00 -10.01 20.20
C GLU A 180 16.41 -10.34 21.65
N LYS A 181 17.06 -9.41 22.36
CA LYS A 181 17.39 -9.57 23.78
C LYS A 181 16.19 -9.27 24.67
N ALA A 182 15.43 -8.22 24.36
CA ALA A 182 14.21 -7.84 25.09
C ALA A 182 13.17 -8.96 25.05
N MET A 183 12.94 -9.58 23.89
CA MET A 183 12.01 -10.71 23.74
C MET A 183 12.36 -11.88 24.64
N LYS A 184 13.65 -12.24 24.75
CA LYS A 184 14.11 -13.32 25.64
C LYS A 184 13.86 -13.00 27.11
N ARG A 185 14.08 -11.73 27.51
CA ARG A 185 13.81 -11.25 28.87
C ARG A 185 12.32 -11.28 29.18
N ASP A 186 11.51 -10.77 28.25
CA ASP A 186 10.08 -10.54 28.44
C ASP A 186 9.22 -11.76 28.05
N LYS A 187 9.86 -12.86 27.65
CA LYS A 187 9.24 -14.12 27.21
C LYS A 187 8.24 -13.93 26.08
N ILE A 188 8.60 -13.11 25.11
CA ILE A 188 7.82 -12.87 23.90
C ILE A 188 8.25 -13.89 22.85
N ASP A 189 7.36 -14.82 22.52
CA ASP A 189 7.56 -15.79 21.46
C ASP A 189 6.91 -15.31 20.16
N THR A 190 7.63 -15.44 19.04
CA THR A 190 7.13 -15.09 17.70
C THR A 190 7.23 -16.29 16.77
N ASN A 191 6.29 -16.35 15.82
CA ASN A 191 6.27 -17.41 14.81
C ASN A 191 7.44 -17.29 13.80
N ASP A 192 8.01 -16.09 13.68
CA ASP A 192 9.16 -15.81 12.84
C ASP A 192 10.13 -14.89 13.58
N ARG A 193 11.42 -15.13 13.44
CA ARG A 193 12.48 -14.33 14.05
C ARG A 193 12.55 -12.91 13.48
N GLN A 194 12.06 -12.70 12.25
CA GLN A 194 11.91 -11.40 11.61
C GLN A 194 10.81 -10.52 12.23
N LEU A 195 9.94 -11.11 13.07
CA LEU A 195 8.93 -10.40 13.85
C LEU A 195 9.48 -9.91 15.20
N ALA A 196 10.80 -9.71 15.31
CA ALA A 196 11.39 -9.21 16.53
C ALA A 196 10.75 -7.87 16.95
N CYS A 197 10.43 -7.76 18.23
CA CYS A 197 9.66 -6.65 18.78
C CYS A 197 9.99 -6.41 20.26
N ALA A 198 9.57 -5.26 20.77
CA ALA A 198 9.58 -4.97 22.20
C ALA A 198 8.26 -4.30 22.58
N LYS A 199 7.90 -4.37 23.86
CA LYS A 199 6.72 -3.65 24.37
C LYS A 199 6.89 -2.15 24.10
N ILE A 200 5.83 -1.46 23.70
CA ILE A 200 5.87 -0.04 23.31
C ILE A 200 6.51 0.80 24.42
N ASN A 201 6.18 0.50 25.68
CA ASN A 201 6.62 1.26 26.85
C ASN A 201 7.93 0.75 27.47
N SER A 202 8.61 -0.25 26.88
CA SER A 202 9.94 -0.66 27.35
C SER A 202 11.02 0.31 26.88
N ASP A 203 12.19 0.27 27.52
CA ASP A 203 13.34 1.07 27.11
C ASP A 203 13.71 0.82 25.64
N GLU A 204 13.73 -0.44 25.20
CA GLU A 204 14.03 -0.78 23.80
C GLU A 204 12.95 -0.30 22.82
N GLY A 205 11.68 -0.37 23.22
CA GLY A 205 10.57 0.11 22.41
C GLY A 205 10.62 1.63 22.22
N GLN A 206 10.81 2.37 23.31
CA GLN A 206 10.93 3.83 23.29
C GLN A 206 12.19 4.30 22.55
N ASP A 207 13.33 3.65 22.78
CA ASP A 207 14.58 3.98 22.08
C ASP A 207 14.45 3.76 20.57
N TYR A 208 13.81 2.66 20.15
CA TYR A 208 13.53 2.45 18.74
C TYR A 208 12.57 3.50 18.16
N LEU A 209 11.46 3.82 18.84
CA LEU A 209 10.49 4.79 18.35
C LEU A 209 11.11 6.19 18.16
N LYS A 210 11.95 6.62 19.11
CA LYS A 210 12.68 7.88 19.00
C LYS A 210 13.74 7.86 17.90
N GLY A 211 14.50 6.77 17.78
CA GLY A 211 15.49 6.59 16.71
C GLY A 211 14.84 6.48 15.32
N MET A 212 13.68 5.83 15.22
CA MET A 212 12.86 5.76 14.00
C MET A 212 12.33 7.13 13.62
N ALA A 213 11.84 7.93 14.57
CA ALA A 213 11.43 9.31 14.33
C ALA A 213 12.58 10.17 13.79
N SER A 214 13.79 10.03 14.35
CA SER A 214 14.99 10.68 13.82
C SER A 214 15.32 10.24 12.38
N ALA A 215 15.22 8.93 12.10
CA ALA A 215 15.41 8.42 10.74
C ALA A 215 14.31 8.89 9.76
N ALA A 216 13.08 9.09 10.25
CA ALA A 216 11.99 9.65 9.47
C ALA A 216 12.26 11.12 9.11
N ASN A 217 12.69 11.92 10.08
CA ASN A 217 13.12 13.31 9.88
C ASN A 217 14.22 13.40 8.81
N TYR A 218 15.24 12.54 8.89
CA TYR A 218 16.28 12.46 7.87
C TYR A 218 15.72 12.15 6.47
N ALA A 219 14.74 11.25 6.34
CA ALA A 219 14.15 10.93 5.04
C ALA A 219 13.37 12.11 4.44
N TRP A 220 12.62 12.87 5.25
CA TRP A 220 11.95 14.07 4.77
C TRP A 220 12.95 15.16 4.35
N VAL A 221 14.03 15.36 5.12
CA VAL A 221 15.13 16.25 4.72
C VAL A 221 15.79 15.77 3.43
N ASN A 222 15.90 14.46 3.22
CA ASN A 222 16.44 13.91 1.99
C ASN A 222 15.52 14.19 0.78
N ARG A 223 14.21 14.02 0.92
CA ARG A 223 13.23 14.34 -0.14
C ARG A 223 13.12 15.84 -0.42
N SER A 224 13.14 16.70 0.60
CA SER A 224 13.18 18.16 0.41
C SER A 224 14.46 18.60 -0.29
N SER A 225 15.60 18.04 0.08
CA SER A 225 16.89 18.28 -0.60
C SER A 225 16.82 17.95 -2.09
N MET A 226 16.24 16.80 -2.46
CA MET A 226 16.06 16.45 -3.88
C MET A 226 14.99 17.29 -4.57
N THR A 227 13.99 17.78 -3.84
CA THR A 227 13.02 18.75 -4.36
C THR A 227 13.73 20.02 -4.79
N PHE A 228 14.61 20.55 -3.93
CA PHE A 228 15.47 21.69 -4.25
C PHE A 228 16.34 21.41 -5.49
N LEU A 229 17.00 20.26 -5.55
CA LEU A 229 17.85 19.89 -6.70
C LEU A 229 17.05 19.74 -8.01
N ALA A 230 15.85 19.16 -7.94
CA ALA A 230 14.94 19.05 -9.09
C ALA A 230 14.52 20.44 -9.60
N ARG A 231 14.16 21.36 -8.68
CA ARG A 231 13.88 22.75 -9.01
C ARG A 231 15.06 23.43 -9.72
N GLN A 232 16.29 23.21 -9.26
CA GLN A 232 17.48 23.75 -9.92
C GLN A 232 17.69 23.17 -11.34
N ALA A 233 17.46 21.88 -11.52
CA ALA A 233 17.57 21.24 -12.83
C ALA A 233 16.55 21.82 -13.83
N PHE A 234 15.30 21.99 -13.41
CA PHE A 234 14.25 22.60 -14.24
C PHE A 234 14.55 24.07 -14.53
N ALA A 235 14.94 24.85 -13.52
CA ALA A 235 15.32 26.26 -13.69
C ALA A 235 16.44 26.42 -14.73
N LYS A 236 17.47 25.56 -14.67
CA LYS A 236 18.57 25.54 -15.64
C LYS A 236 18.08 25.16 -17.04
N MET A 237 17.21 24.17 -17.17
CA MET A 237 16.76 23.68 -18.47
C MET A 237 15.86 24.70 -19.19
N PHE A 238 14.95 25.32 -18.46
CA PHE A 238 13.96 26.26 -19.02
C PHE A 238 14.39 27.73 -18.91
N ASN A 239 15.56 28.00 -18.33
CA ASN A 239 16.12 29.34 -18.15
C ASN A 239 15.13 30.32 -17.50
N THR A 240 14.49 29.86 -16.43
CA THR A 240 13.49 30.59 -15.65
C THR A 240 13.56 30.14 -14.18
N THR A 241 12.78 30.75 -13.29
CA THR A 241 12.80 30.38 -11.88
C THR A 241 11.87 29.18 -11.61
N PRO A 242 12.11 28.39 -10.54
CA PRO A 242 11.17 27.34 -10.17
C PRO A 242 9.78 27.86 -9.76
N ASP A 243 9.69 29.12 -9.33
CA ASP A 243 8.43 29.79 -8.98
C ASP A 243 7.62 30.13 -10.24
N ASP A 244 8.27 30.66 -11.29
CA ASP A 244 7.65 30.88 -12.61
C ASP A 244 7.19 29.58 -13.28
N LEU A 245 7.84 28.45 -12.96
CA LEU A 245 7.46 27.10 -13.39
C LEU A 245 6.38 26.45 -12.49
N ASP A 246 5.97 27.15 -11.44
CA ASP A 246 4.97 26.71 -10.48
C ASP A 246 5.28 25.34 -9.86
N MET A 247 6.56 25.14 -9.51
CA MET A 247 7.08 23.86 -9.01
C MET A 247 6.71 23.57 -7.54
N GLN A 248 5.42 23.56 -7.24
CA GLN A 248 4.87 23.36 -5.90
C GLN A 248 4.77 21.87 -5.52
N VAL A 249 4.99 21.55 -4.25
CA VAL A 249 4.77 20.20 -3.73
C VAL A 249 3.26 19.96 -3.60
N ILE A 250 2.75 18.91 -4.27
CA ILE A 250 1.38 18.45 -4.07
C ILE A 250 1.27 17.79 -2.70
N TYR A 251 2.11 16.78 -2.46
CA TYR A 251 2.18 16.11 -1.17
C TYR A 251 3.46 15.30 -1.02
N ASP A 252 3.82 14.96 0.22
CA ASP A 252 4.87 14.01 0.60
C ASP A 252 4.33 13.03 1.63
N VAL A 253 4.38 11.73 1.32
CA VAL A 253 3.80 10.69 2.16
C VAL A 253 4.72 9.48 2.32
N SER A 254 4.73 8.93 3.53
CA SER A 254 5.48 7.73 3.89
C SER A 254 4.72 6.44 3.58
N HIS A 255 5.46 5.37 3.29
CA HIS A 255 4.91 4.02 3.26
C HIS A 255 5.62 3.00 4.16
N ASN A 256 6.65 3.42 4.90
CA ASN A 256 7.39 2.60 5.87
C ASN A 256 7.55 3.38 7.18
N ILE A 257 6.58 3.33 8.08
CA ILE A 257 6.57 4.14 9.30
C ILE A 257 5.67 3.51 10.37
N ALA A 258 5.96 3.76 11.64
CA ALA A 258 4.98 3.58 12.71
C ALA A 258 4.56 4.95 13.28
N LYS A 259 3.26 5.14 13.51
CA LYS A 259 2.71 6.39 14.06
C LYS A 259 1.69 6.12 15.15
N PHE A 260 1.68 6.99 16.17
CA PHE A 260 0.62 7.05 17.15
C PHE A 260 -0.56 7.79 16.55
N GLU A 261 -1.72 7.14 16.48
CA GLU A 261 -2.92 7.67 15.82
C GLU A 261 -4.17 7.34 16.63
N GLU A 262 -5.15 8.24 16.60
CA GLU A 262 -6.45 8.05 17.23
C GLU A 262 -7.41 7.35 16.26
N HIS A 263 -7.97 6.21 16.67
CA HIS A 263 -8.90 5.41 15.87
C HIS A 263 -10.08 4.92 16.74
N TYR A 264 -11.24 4.69 16.12
CA TYR A 264 -12.41 4.13 16.80
C TYR A 264 -12.44 2.61 16.65
N ILE A 265 -12.43 1.88 17.76
CA ILE A 265 -12.53 0.42 17.81
C ILE A 265 -13.69 0.03 18.71
N ASP A 266 -14.64 -0.73 18.18
CA ASP A 266 -15.88 -1.10 18.88
C ASP A 266 -16.61 0.11 19.50
N GLY A 267 -16.64 1.23 18.77
CA GLY A 267 -17.27 2.48 19.19
C GLY A 267 -16.50 3.28 20.25
N LYS A 268 -15.28 2.89 20.61
CA LYS A 268 -14.42 3.61 21.55
C LYS A 268 -13.19 4.17 20.85
N GLN A 269 -12.90 5.44 21.13
CA GLN A 269 -11.65 6.04 20.69
C GLN A 269 -10.47 5.42 21.45
N LYS A 270 -9.42 5.06 20.70
CA LYS A 270 -8.18 4.49 21.21
C LYS A 270 -6.98 5.09 20.49
N THR A 271 -5.92 5.32 21.25
CA THR A 271 -4.59 5.61 20.70
C THR A 271 -3.93 4.31 20.27
N LEU A 272 -3.63 4.18 18.98
CA LEU A 272 -2.98 3.00 18.40
C LEU A 272 -1.60 3.36 17.85
N LEU A 273 -0.63 2.45 18.01
CA LEU A 273 0.61 2.49 17.25
C LEU A 273 0.42 1.73 15.93
N VAL A 274 0.14 2.48 14.86
CA VAL A 274 -0.13 1.95 13.53
C VAL A 274 1.19 1.75 12.78
N HIS A 275 1.54 0.50 12.51
CA HIS A 275 2.67 0.07 11.70
C HIS A 275 2.27 -0.04 10.24
N ARG A 276 2.97 0.70 9.40
CA ARG A 276 2.83 0.71 7.94
C ARG A 276 4.16 0.30 7.32
N LYS A 277 4.13 -0.76 6.52
CA LYS A 277 5.25 -1.25 5.72
C LYS A 277 4.73 -1.62 4.35
N GLY A 278 5.14 -0.87 3.34
CA GLY A 278 4.53 -0.93 2.02
C GLY A 278 3.04 -0.56 2.02
N SER A 279 2.64 0.37 2.88
CA SER A 279 1.27 0.89 2.93
C SER A 279 1.28 2.36 3.34
N THR A 280 0.40 3.16 2.78
CA THR A 280 0.42 4.62 2.91
C THR A 280 -0.73 5.08 3.79
N ARG A 281 -0.53 6.16 4.57
CA ARG A 281 -1.63 6.82 5.29
C ARG A 281 -2.59 7.50 4.31
N ALA A 282 -3.89 7.40 4.53
CA ALA A 282 -4.95 7.84 3.63
C ALA A 282 -6.13 8.42 4.42
N PHE A 283 -5.89 9.51 5.15
CA PHE A 283 -6.91 10.13 5.99
C PHE A 283 -8.07 10.74 5.19
N PRO A 284 -9.31 10.64 5.69
CA PRO A 284 -10.51 11.12 5.00
C PRO A 284 -10.57 12.66 4.93
N PRO A 285 -11.51 13.22 4.16
CA PRO A 285 -11.89 14.63 4.27
C PRO A 285 -12.14 15.04 5.75
N HIS A 286 -11.91 16.31 6.05
CA HIS A 286 -12.11 16.91 7.37
C HIS A 286 -11.20 16.41 8.50
N HIS A 287 -10.26 15.51 8.21
CA HIS A 287 -9.31 15.04 9.23
C HIS A 287 -8.37 16.19 9.65
N PRO A 288 -8.15 16.45 10.96
CA PRO A 288 -7.42 17.64 11.41
C PRO A 288 -5.92 17.66 11.03
N LEU A 289 -5.37 16.49 10.68
CA LEU A 289 -3.96 16.34 10.29
C LEU A 289 -3.70 16.47 8.77
N ILE A 290 -4.73 16.75 7.95
CA ILE A 290 -4.52 17.00 6.51
C ILE A 290 -4.43 18.51 6.24
N PRO A 291 -3.66 18.94 5.22
CA PRO A 291 -3.54 20.35 4.86
C PRO A 291 -4.90 21.01 4.58
N VAL A 292 -4.99 22.32 4.83
CA VAL A 292 -6.24 23.09 4.69
C VAL A 292 -6.86 22.94 3.30
N ASP A 293 -6.02 22.96 2.26
CA ASP A 293 -6.45 22.88 0.85
C ASP A 293 -7.11 21.54 0.49
N TYR A 294 -6.81 20.49 1.27
CA TYR A 294 -7.28 19.12 1.07
C TYR A 294 -8.38 18.70 2.05
N GLN A 295 -8.85 19.62 2.90
CA GLN A 295 -9.90 19.36 3.88
C GLN A 295 -11.19 18.82 3.26
N LEU A 296 -11.52 19.19 2.02
CA LEU A 296 -12.73 18.72 1.33
C LEU A 296 -12.51 17.50 0.43
N THR A 297 -11.27 17.12 0.17
CA THR A 297 -10.92 16.04 -0.77
C THR A 297 -10.41 14.81 -0.05
N GLY A 298 -9.89 14.96 1.18
CA GLY A 298 -9.11 13.94 1.86
C GLY A 298 -7.63 14.04 1.51
N GLN A 299 -6.79 13.33 2.27
CA GLN A 299 -5.35 13.37 2.12
C GLN A 299 -4.94 12.88 0.73
N PRO A 300 -4.05 13.58 -0.01
CA PRO A 300 -3.42 13.02 -1.19
C PRO A 300 -2.64 11.75 -0.83
N VAL A 301 -2.79 10.73 -1.66
CA VAL A 301 -2.09 9.45 -1.55
C VAL A 301 -1.33 9.24 -2.85
N LEU A 302 -0.01 9.11 -2.75
CA LEU A 302 0.87 8.95 -3.89
C LEU A 302 1.25 7.48 -4.05
N ILE A 303 0.84 6.90 -5.17
CA ILE A 303 1.06 5.50 -5.51
C ILE A 303 2.11 5.44 -6.61
N GLY A 304 3.32 5.03 -6.23
CA GLY A 304 4.43 4.88 -7.16
C GLY A 304 4.25 3.65 -8.05
N GLY A 305 4.44 3.82 -9.35
CA GLY A 305 4.58 2.71 -10.29
C GLY A 305 5.92 1.98 -10.15
N THR A 306 6.13 1.04 -11.05
CA THR A 306 7.46 0.52 -11.41
C THR A 306 7.97 1.22 -12.68
N MET A 307 9.26 1.08 -12.97
CA MET A 307 9.88 1.67 -14.14
C MET A 307 9.16 1.26 -15.45
N GLY A 308 8.55 2.24 -16.13
CA GLY A 308 7.78 2.02 -17.35
C GLY A 308 6.29 1.69 -17.13
N THR A 309 5.75 1.94 -15.93
CA THR A 309 4.32 1.76 -15.63
C THR A 309 3.73 3.02 -15.00
N CYS A 310 2.40 3.13 -15.02
CA CYS A 310 1.70 4.30 -14.48
C CYS A 310 1.90 4.45 -12.96
N SER A 311 1.90 5.71 -12.52
CA SER A 311 1.72 6.09 -11.12
C SER A 311 0.33 6.71 -10.93
N TYR A 312 -0.19 6.70 -9.69
CA TYR A 312 -1.52 7.25 -9.39
C TYR A 312 -1.48 8.24 -8.22
N VAL A 313 -2.37 9.23 -8.29
CA VAL A 313 -2.70 10.12 -7.17
C VAL A 313 -4.13 9.81 -6.75
N LEU A 314 -4.29 9.36 -5.50
CA LEU A 314 -5.59 9.05 -4.90
C LEU A 314 -5.89 10.01 -3.75
N THR A 315 -7.09 9.89 -3.18
CA THR A 315 -7.49 10.62 -1.97
C THR A 315 -7.92 9.64 -0.88
N GLY A 316 -7.62 9.97 0.38
CA GLY A 316 -8.12 9.22 1.52
C GLY A 316 -9.65 9.27 1.66
N THR A 317 -10.24 8.26 2.30
CA THR A 317 -11.69 8.07 2.35
C THR A 317 -12.15 7.66 3.75
N GLU A 318 -13.42 7.93 4.06
CA GLU A 318 -14.04 7.51 5.33
C GLU A 318 -14.05 5.99 5.47
N GLN A 319 -14.29 5.28 4.37
CA GLN A 319 -14.23 3.82 4.34
C GLN A 319 -12.84 3.32 4.73
N GLY A 320 -11.76 3.91 4.18
CA GLY A 320 -10.39 3.59 4.56
C GLY A 320 -10.10 3.91 6.03
N MET A 321 -10.68 4.99 6.58
CA MET A 321 -10.56 5.29 8.01
C MET A 321 -11.09 4.14 8.89
N VAL A 322 -12.25 3.61 8.54
CA VAL A 322 -12.95 2.57 9.32
C VAL A 322 -12.36 1.17 9.10
N GLU A 323 -12.06 0.80 7.86
CA GLU A 323 -11.70 -0.58 7.50
C GLU A 323 -10.20 -0.86 7.65
N THR A 324 -9.36 0.16 7.49
CA THR A 324 -7.91 -0.01 7.35
C THR A 324 -7.09 1.00 8.17
N PHE A 325 -7.67 1.55 9.24
CA PHE A 325 -7.00 2.55 10.08
C PHE A 325 -6.46 3.73 9.25
N GLY A 326 -7.27 4.22 8.31
CA GLY A 326 -6.90 5.32 7.41
C GLY A 326 -5.66 4.99 6.59
N SER A 327 -5.62 3.82 5.97
CA SER A 327 -4.46 3.36 5.22
C SER A 327 -4.83 2.74 3.87
N THR A 328 -3.91 2.77 2.91
CA THR A 328 -4.06 2.16 1.59
C THR A 328 -2.75 1.60 1.06
N CYS A 329 -2.73 1.11 -0.18
CA CYS A 329 -1.54 0.61 -0.86
C CYS A 329 -0.50 1.72 -1.08
N HIS A 330 0.70 1.34 -1.55
CA HIS A 330 1.80 2.28 -1.79
C HIS A 330 2.41 2.22 -3.19
N GLY A 331 2.03 1.22 -3.98
CA GLY A 331 2.57 0.97 -5.32
C GLY A 331 2.37 -0.46 -5.79
N ALA A 332 2.84 -0.73 -7.00
CA ALA A 332 2.91 -2.07 -7.57
C ALA A 332 3.98 -2.88 -6.82
N GLY A 333 3.54 -3.75 -5.92
CA GLY A 333 4.44 -4.57 -5.10
C GLY A 333 5.28 -5.50 -5.97
N ARG A 334 6.50 -5.84 -5.52
CA ARG A 334 7.37 -6.70 -6.32
C ARG A 334 6.89 -8.15 -6.40
N ALA A 335 6.67 -8.68 -7.59
CA ALA A 335 6.39 -10.09 -7.86
C ALA A 335 7.66 -10.96 -7.91
N LEU A 336 8.80 -10.41 -8.32
CA LEU A 336 10.08 -11.16 -8.42
C LEU A 336 11.14 -10.62 -7.45
N SER A 337 11.99 -11.53 -6.95
CA SER A 337 13.17 -11.11 -6.19
C SER A 337 14.22 -10.50 -7.14
N ARG A 338 14.96 -9.49 -6.67
CA ARG A 338 16.03 -8.85 -7.45
C ARG A 338 17.03 -9.84 -8.04
N ALA A 339 17.40 -10.86 -7.26
CA ALA A 339 18.31 -11.90 -7.70
C ALA A 339 17.73 -12.75 -8.84
N LYS A 340 16.41 -12.95 -8.88
CA LYS A 340 15.71 -13.66 -9.95
C LYS A 340 15.54 -12.77 -11.18
N SER A 341 15.22 -11.48 -11.02
CA SER A 341 15.13 -10.52 -12.14
C SER A 341 16.46 -10.39 -12.88
N ARG A 342 17.58 -10.24 -12.17
CA ARG A 342 18.93 -10.17 -12.75
C ARG A 342 19.35 -11.39 -13.57
N ARG A 343 18.78 -12.57 -13.31
CA ARG A 343 19.10 -13.79 -14.07
C ARG A 343 18.27 -13.93 -15.35
N ASN A 344 17.11 -13.27 -15.38
CA ASN A 344 16.08 -13.51 -16.39
C ASN A 344 15.91 -12.35 -17.38
N LEU A 345 16.46 -11.18 -17.06
CA LEU A 345 16.34 -9.97 -17.88
C LEU A 345 17.73 -9.54 -18.33
N ASP A 346 17.83 -9.14 -19.60
CA ASP A 346 19.00 -8.45 -20.13
C ASP A 346 18.77 -6.94 -20.09
N TYR A 347 19.75 -6.18 -19.64
CA TYR A 347 19.60 -4.73 -19.45
C TYR A 347 19.38 -3.99 -20.78
N THR A 348 19.96 -4.47 -21.89
CA THR A 348 19.77 -3.82 -23.19
C THR A 348 18.33 -3.93 -23.64
N SER A 349 17.73 -5.11 -23.50
CA SER A 349 16.30 -5.32 -23.79
C SER A 349 15.40 -4.44 -22.94
N VAL A 350 15.78 -4.17 -21.67
CA VAL A 350 14.99 -3.32 -20.79
C VAL A 350 15.01 -1.87 -21.26
N LEU A 351 16.20 -1.36 -21.61
CA LEU A 351 16.38 0.01 -22.09
C LEU A 351 15.69 0.21 -23.45
N SER A 352 15.85 -0.72 -24.39
CA SER A 352 15.20 -0.63 -25.71
C SER A 352 13.68 -0.60 -25.60
N ALA A 353 13.07 -1.42 -24.73
CA ALA A 353 11.62 -1.37 -24.57
C ALA A 353 11.12 -0.08 -23.88
N LEU A 354 11.91 0.56 -23.01
CA LEU A 354 11.56 1.88 -22.47
C LEU A 354 11.69 2.96 -23.55
N GLU A 355 12.72 2.87 -24.40
CA GLU A 355 12.92 3.77 -25.53
C GLU A 355 11.78 3.64 -26.56
N GLU A 356 11.33 2.42 -26.85
CA GLU A 356 10.14 2.15 -27.69
C GLU A 356 8.85 2.76 -27.13
N GLN A 357 8.74 2.84 -25.80
CA GLN A 357 7.66 3.54 -25.10
C GLN A 357 7.86 5.06 -25.04
N GLY A 358 8.97 5.57 -25.60
CA GLY A 358 9.31 6.99 -25.56
C GLY A 358 9.78 7.48 -24.19
N ILE A 359 10.25 6.60 -23.31
CA ILE A 359 10.72 6.95 -21.97
C ILE A 359 12.23 7.20 -21.99
N SER A 360 12.63 8.41 -21.58
CA SER A 360 14.05 8.75 -21.39
C SER A 360 14.52 8.30 -20.01
N ILE A 361 15.64 7.57 -19.95
CA ILE A 361 16.16 7.02 -18.70
C ILE A 361 17.63 7.36 -18.50
N ARG A 362 17.99 7.66 -17.24
CA ARG A 362 19.38 7.81 -16.79
C ARG A 362 19.60 6.94 -15.55
N VAL A 363 20.63 6.10 -15.59
CA VAL A 363 20.93 5.14 -14.51
C VAL A 363 22.39 5.21 -14.09
N ALA A 364 22.64 5.10 -12.79
CA ALA A 364 24.01 5.06 -12.26
C ALA A 364 24.75 3.75 -12.61
N SER A 365 24.01 2.67 -12.83
CA SER A 365 24.58 1.38 -13.24
C SER A 365 23.56 0.56 -14.03
N PRO A 366 23.95 -0.04 -15.18
CA PRO A 366 23.08 -0.94 -15.95
C PRO A 366 22.52 -2.11 -15.13
N LYS A 367 23.23 -2.55 -14.08
CA LYS A 367 22.78 -3.66 -13.21
C LYS A 367 21.50 -3.33 -12.44
N LEU A 368 21.27 -2.06 -12.12
CA LEU A 368 20.10 -1.62 -11.34
C LEU A 368 18.83 -1.66 -12.19
N VAL A 369 18.93 -1.43 -13.49
CA VAL A 369 17.81 -1.44 -14.44
C VAL A 369 17.11 -2.81 -14.46
N MET A 370 17.89 -3.89 -14.44
CA MET A 370 17.35 -5.26 -14.46
C MET A 370 16.63 -5.65 -13.17
N GLU A 371 16.94 -5.00 -12.04
CA GLU A 371 16.36 -5.34 -10.74
C GLU A 371 14.96 -4.78 -10.54
N GLU A 372 14.63 -3.71 -11.26
CA GLU A 372 13.44 -2.89 -11.02
C GLU A 372 12.38 -3.04 -12.13
N ARG A 373 12.65 -3.81 -13.18
CA ARG A 373 11.64 -4.22 -14.16
C ARG A 373 10.96 -5.52 -13.72
N GLU A 374 9.64 -5.49 -13.64
CA GLU A 374 8.82 -6.69 -13.51
C GLU A 374 8.34 -7.13 -14.90
N LYS A 375 8.23 -8.45 -15.14
CA LYS A 375 7.48 -8.92 -16.32
C LYS A 375 6.03 -8.48 -16.12
N GLU A 376 5.48 -7.76 -17.09
CA GLU A 376 4.11 -7.22 -17.15
C GLU A 376 3.14 -8.00 -16.23
N LYS A 377 2.94 -7.47 -15.02
CA LYS A 377 1.60 -7.40 -14.48
C LYS A 377 1.09 -6.05 -14.93
N ASN A 378 -0.07 -6.02 -15.60
CA ASN A 378 -0.75 -4.76 -15.81
C ASN A 378 -0.89 -4.10 -14.44
N ALA A 379 -0.31 -2.93 -14.23
CA ALA A 379 -0.47 -2.22 -12.97
C ALA A 379 -1.96 -2.06 -12.65
N GLU A 380 -2.79 -1.90 -13.69
CA GLU A 380 -4.26 -2.00 -13.64
C GLU A 380 -4.79 -3.22 -12.88
N GLN A 381 -4.18 -4.41 -12.97
CA GLN A 381 -4.71 -5.61 -12.31
C GLN A 381 -4.63 -5.52 -10.78
N GLN A 382 -3.60 -4.86 -10.23
CA GLN A 382 -3.54 -4.60 -8.79
C GLN A 382 -4.44 -3.43 -8.36
N TYR A 383 -4.74 -2.50 -9.28
CA TYR A 383 -5.62 -1.35 -9.02
C TYR A 383 -7.10 -1.63 -9.30
N THR A 384 -7.41 -2.68 -10.06
CA THR A 384 -8.78 -3.13 -10.42
C THR A 384 -9.22 -4.39 -9.68
N ASP A 385 -8.33 -5.11 -8.98
CA ASP A 385 -8.77 -6.18 -8.06
C ASP A 385 -9.52 -5.62 -6.83
N ASP A 386 -9.49 -4.30 -6.61
CA ASP A 386 -10.39 -3.57 -5.70
C ASP A 386 -11.53 -2.82 -6.43
N SER A 387 -11.74 -3.09 -7.73
CA SER A 387 -12.96 -2.63 -8.41
C SER A 387 -14.14 -3.45 -7.93
N TYR A 388 -14.75 -2.99 -6.84
CA TYR A 388 -16.19 -3.03 -6.76
C TYR A 388 -16.71 -2.30 -8.01
N GLU A 389 -17.02 -3.05 -9.07
CA GLU A 389 -18.06 -2.60 -9.98
C GLU A 389 -19.24 -2.22 -9.08
N CYS A 390 -19.62 -0.95 -9.10
CA CYS A 390 -20.97 -0.55 -8.75
C CYS A 390 -21.91 -1.25 -9.73
N ILE A 391 -22.13 -2.55 -9.51
CA ILE A 391 -23.32 -3.22 -10.00
C ILE A 391 -24.43 -2.54 -9.23
N ASN A 392 -25.28 -1.80 -9.94
CA ASN A 392 -26.54 -1.28 -9.43
C ASN A 392 -27.23 -2.36 -8.58
N CYS A 393 -27.07 -2.23 -7.26
CA CYS A 393 -27.93 -2.95 -6.34
C CYS A 393 -29.23 -2.18 -6.35
N GLU A 394 -30.15 -2.58 -7.23
CA GLU A 394 -31.57 -2.30 -6.99
C GLU A 394 -31.92 -2.93 -5.64
N PHE A 395 -31.96 -2.09 -4.60
CA PHE A 395 -32.54 -2.44 -3.33
C PHE A 395 -34.05 -2.65 -3.54
N LEU A 396 -34.47 -3.91 -3.68
CA LEU A 396 -35.86 -4.28 -3.44
C LEU A 396 -36.14 -4.10 -1.95
N TYR A 397 -36.71 -2.94 -1.60
CA TYR A 397 -37.22 -2.64 -0.27
C TYR A 397 -38.27 -3.66 0.16
N GLY A 398 -38.00 -4.42 1.21
CA GLY A 398 -39.00 -5.16 1.99
C GLY A 398 -39.44 -4.33 3.20
N MET A 399 -40.74 -4.00 3.26
CA MET A 399 -41.36 -3.20 4.33
C MET A 399 -41.19 -3.79 5.74
N PRO A 400 -41.26 -2.97 6.81
CA PRO A 400 -40.98 -3.40 8.17
C PRO A 400 -42.14 -4.21 8.76
N GLY A 401 -41.88 -5.48 9.07
CA GLY A 401 -42.80 -6.37 9.79
C GLY A 401 -42.07 -7.20 10.84
N ARG A 402 -42.50 -7.10 12.10
CA ARG A 402 -41.99 -7.84 13.25
C ARG A 402 -42.05 -9.36 13.02
N VAL A 403 -40.92 -10.07 12.95
CA VAL A 403 -40.86 -11.54 13.09
C VAL A 403 -39.59 -11.99 13.85
N LYS A 404 -39.77 -12.96 14.77
CA LYS A 404 -38.78 -13.51 15.72
C LYS A 404 -37.63 -14.27 15.04
N ARG A 405 -36.47 -14.22 15.72
CA ARG A 405 -35.20 -14.98 15.56
C ARG A 405 -35.30 -16.28 14.73
N SER A 406 -34.84 -16.21 13.47
CA SER A 406 -33.98 -17.20 12.77
C SER A 406 -34.08 -16.96 11.26
N SER A 407 -33.18 -16.15 10.69
CA SER A 407 -33.08 -15.94 9.24
C SER A 407 -31.79 -16.59 8.72
N CYS A 408 -31.94 -17.65 7.90
CA CYS A 408 -30.85 -18.13 7.04
C CYS A 408 -30.85 -17.25 5.78
N ASN A 409 -29.77 -16.49 5.57
CA ASN A 409 -29.55 -15.79 4.31
C ASN A 409 -28.69 -16.68 3.41
N ILE A 410 -29.17 -16.95 2.20
CA ILE A 410 -28.41 -17.63 1.15
C ILE A 410 -27.88 -16.55 0.21
N TRP A 411 -26.56 -16.47 0.07
CA TRP A 411 -25.92 -15.57 -0.89
C TRP A 411 -25.42 -16.38 -2.07
N LEU A 412 -25.79 -15.96 -3.27
CA LEU A 412 -25.37 -16.56 -4.53
C LEU A 412 -24.44 -15.58 -5.24
N VAL A 413 -23.15 -15.91 -5.35
CA VAL A 413 -22.20 -15.10 -6.11
C VAL A 413 -21.86 -15.86 -7.39
N ILE A 414 -22.10 -15.20 -8.53
CA ILE A 414 -21.84 -15.76 -9.87
C ILE A 414 -20.67 -15.01 -10.47
N TYR A 415 -19.56 -15.71 -10.68
CA TYR A 415 -18.38 -15.16 -11.35
C TYR A 415 -18.37 -15.60 -12.82
N LYS A 416 -18.20 -14.67 -13.77
CA LYS A 416 -18.04 -14.98 -15.20
C LYS A 416 -16.69 -14.44 -15.70
N SER A 417 -15.75 -15.33 -16.01
CA SER A 417 -14.47 -14.94 -16.62
C SER A 417 -14.64 -14.60 -18.10
N ARG A 418 -14.13 -13.43 -18.54
CA ARG A 418 -14.12 -13.00 -19.95
C ARG A 418 -13.15 -13.80 -20.83
N GLN A 419 -12.14 -14.45 -20.27
CA GLN A 419 -11.13 -15.17 -21.06
C GLN A 419 -11.46 -16.66 -21.28
N GLU A 420 -12.27 -17.31 -20.43
CA GLU A 420 -12.47 -18.76 -20.50
C GLU A 420 -13.93 -19.23 -20.62
N ASN A 421 -14.92 -18.33 -20.75
CA ASN A 421 -16.34 -18.70 -20.74
C ASN A 421 -16.73 -19.57 -19.53
N LEU A 422 -15.99 -19.41 -18.42
CA LEU A 422 -16.16 -20.19 -17.20
C LEU A 422 -17.05 -19.43 -16.22
N VAL A 423 -18.04 -20.13 -15.67
CA VAL A 423 -18.88 -19.62 -14.59
C VAL A 423 -18.65 -20.43 -13.32
N ILE A 424 -18.25 -19.74 -12.26
CA ILE A 424 -18.06 -20.31 -10.92
C ILE A 424 -19.19 -19.80 -10.03
N LEU A 425 -19.93 -20.73 -9.44
CA LEU A 425 -20.99 -20.46 -8.48
C LEU A 425 -20.46 -20.68 -7.06
N PHE A 426 -20.59 -19.65 -6.22
CA PHE A 426 -20.40 -19.77 -4.78
C PHE A 426 -21.75 -19.67 -4.08
N LEU A 427 -22.08 -20.69 -3.29
CA LEU A 427 -23.29 -20.76 -2.50
C LEU A 427 -22.91 -20.67 -1.03
N TYR A 428 -23.29 -19.57 -0.38
CA TYR A 428 -23.04 -19.37 1.04
C TYR A 428 -24.32 -19.61 1.82
N THR A 429 -24.26 -20.50 2.81
CA THR A 429 -25.31 -20.71 3.81
C THR A 429 -24.77 -20.40 5.19
N MET A 430 -25.26 -19.35 5.83
CA MET A 430 -24.97 -19.03 7.23
C MET A 430 -25.92 -19.83 8.14
N ILE A 431 -25.39 -20.79 8.90
CA ILE A 431 -26.15 -21.55 9.90
C ILE A 431 -25.67 -21.13 11.29
N ASN A 432 -26.58 -20.57 12.12
CA ASN A 432 -26.32 -20.35 13.54
C ASN A 432 -26.28 -21.70 14.27
N SER A 433 -25.14 -22.07 14.87
CA SER A 433 -24.92 -23.39 15.45
C SER A 433 -24.93 -23.39 16.98
N GLU A 434 -26.01 -23.89 17.57
CA GLU A 434 -25.98 -24.47 18.93
C GLU A 434 -26.21 -25.99 18.95
N ALA A 435 -26.46 -26.65 17.81
CA ALA A 435 -26.86 -28.07 17.81
C ALA A 435 -25.96 -29.05 17.01
N PHE A 436 -24.81 -28.63 16.48
CA PHE A 436 -24.08 -29.43 15.47
C PHE A 436 -22.82 -30.17 15.96
N LEU A 437 -22.42 -30.05 17.23
CA LEU A 437 -21.12 -30.58 17.70
C LEU A 437 -21.16 -31.94 18.41
N GLU A 438 -22.26 -32.69 18.38
CA GLU A 438 -22.36 -33.93 19.19
C GLU A 438 -22.39 -35.26 18.40
N LYS A 439 -22.24 -35.25 17.07
CA LYS A 439 -22.21 -36.49 16.28
C LYS A 439 -21.24 -36.39 15.11
N GLN A 440 -19.98 -36.74 15.31
CA GLN A 440 -19.14 -37.48 14.35
C GLN A 440 -17.81 -37.91 15.00
N ARG A 441 -17.88 -38.94 15.86
CA ARG A 441 -16.77 -39.88 16.09
C ARG A 441 -17.24 -41.20 15.49
N THR A 442 -16.83 -41.52 14.25
CA THR A 442 -16.58 -42.88 13.72
C THR A 442 -16.49 -42.84 12.18
N ASN A 443 -15.38 -43.38 11.67
CA ASN A 443 -15.14 -43.95 10.34
C ASN A 443 -15.48 -43.12 9.09
N ILE A 444 -14.46 -42.80 8.29
CA ILE A 444 -14.35 -43.13 6.86
C ILE A 444 -12.95 -42.72 6.36
N ASP A 445 -12.26 -43.67 5.73
CA ASP A 445 -10.95 -43.57 5.11
C ASP A 445 -10.98 -42.97 3.68
N SER A 446 -9.85 -42.32 3.33
CA SER A 446 -9.29 -42.01 2.01
C SER A 446 -10.17 -41.38 0.92
N VAL A 447 -10.24 -40.04 0.90
CA VAL A 447 -10.20 -39.16 -0.30
C VAL A 447 -9.54 -37.83 0.13
N GLU A 448 -8.64 -37.24 -0.67
CA GLU A 448 -7.98 -35.96 -0.35
C GLU A 448 -8.98 -34.80 -0.20
N PHE A 449 -9.10 -34.27 1.02
CA PHE A 449 -9.87 -33.07 1.36
C PHE A 449 -8.93 -31.89 1.55
N ALA A 450 -9.01 -30.88 0.68
CA ALA A 450 -8.43 -29.56 0.96
C ALA A 450 -9.44 -28.73 1.77
N ASN A 451 -9.48 -28.93 3.09
CA ASN A 451 -10.21 -28.06 4.01
C ASN A 451 -9.36 -26.81 4.30
N TYR A 452 -9.75 -25.65 3.77
CA TYR A 452 -9.27 -24.37 4.28
C TYR A 452 -10.08 -24.02 5.53
N PHE A 453 -9.55 -24.34 6.71
CA PHE A 453 -10.05 -23.79 7.96
C PHE A 453 -9.47 -22.39 8.16
N TYR A 454 -10.32 -21.36 8.09
CA TYR A 454 -10.02 -20.04 8.63
C TYR A 454 -10.62 -19.95 10.03
N ASP A 455 -9.77 -19.91 11.05
CA ASP A 455 -10.19 -19.66 12.43
C ASP A 455 -10.39 -18.15 12.63
N PHE A 456 -11.64 -17.70 12.48
CA PHE A 456 -12.08 -16.39 12.95
C PHE A 456 -12.51 -16.51 14.41
N SER A 457 -11.56 -16.34 15.33
CA SER A 457 -11.83 -16.35 16.76
C SER A 457 -12.51 -15.05 17.22
N ARG A 458 -13.79 -14.90 16.84
CA ARG A 458 -14.88 -14.26 17.62
C ARG A 458 -16.31 -14.39 17.04
N PHE A 459 -16.54 -15.21 16.00
CA PHE A 459 -17.89 -15.61 15.58
C PHE A 459 -18.00 -17.13 15.49
N ARG A 460 -18.91 -17.74 16.26
CA ARG A 460 -19.29 -19.16 16.10
C ARG A 460 -20.19 -19.31 14.88
N ALA A 461 -19.62 -19.26 13.68
CA ALA A 461 -20.29 -19.55 12.42
C ALA A 461 -19.47 -20.56 11.63
N VAL A 462 -20.09 -21.66 11.20
CA VAL A 462 -19.45 -22.64 10.32
C VAL A 462 -19.69 -22.20 8.88
N CYS A 463 -18.64 -21.79 8.18
CA CYS A 463 -18.71 -21.49 6.75
C CYS A 463 -18.32 -22.75 5.97
N VAL A 464 -19.24 -23.29 5.17
CA VAL A 464 -18.97 -24.39 4.24
C VAL A 464 -19.01 -23.80 2.84
N SER A 465 -17.85 -23.70 2.17
CA SER A 465 -17.77 -23.31 0.78
C SER A 465 -17.65 -24.55 -0.11
N LYS A 466 -18.36 -24.56 -1.23
CA LYS A 466 -18.21 -25.59 -2.27
C LYS A 466 -18.19 -24.92 -3.64
N ALA A 467 -17.06 -24.99 -4.32
CA ALA A 467 -16.94 -24.55 -5.70
C ALA A 467 -17.44 -25.67 -6.63
N ILE A 468 -18.34 -25.35 -7.55
CA ILE A 468 -18.84 -26.29 -8.57
C ILE A 468 -18.63 -25.66 -9.94
N ARG A 469 -17.92 -26.39 -10.82
CA ARG A 469 -17.73 -26.02 -12.23
C ARG A 469 -18.96 -26.48 -13.00
N VAL A 470 -19.66 -25.55 -13.67
CA VAL A 470 -20.94 -25.86 -14.33
C VAL A 470 -20.92 -25.46 -15.79
N SER A 471 -21.48 -26.30 -16.67
CA SER A 471 -21.61 -25.97 -18.09
C SER A 471 -22.80 -25.02 -18.36
N PRO A 472 -22.75 -24.19 -19.43
CA PRO A 472 -23.77 -23.18 -19.72
C PRO A 472 -25.23 -23.71 -19.80
N PRO A 473 -25.53 -24.88 -20.39
CA PRO A 473 -26.89 -25.41 -20.44
C PRO A 473 -27.48 -25.78 -19.07
N LEU A 474 -26.62 -26.16 -18.12
CA LEU A 474 -27.04 -26.52 -16.76
C LEU A 474 -27.41 -25.28 -15.94
N MET A 475 -26.76 -24.14 -16.23
CA MET A 475 -27.00 -22.86 -15.56
C MET A 475 -28.43 -22.32 -15.81
N VAL A 476 -28.93 -22.46 -17.05
CA VAL A 476 -30.30 -22.04 -17.43
C VAL A 476 -31.36 -22.88 -16.69
N LYS A 477 -31.11 -24.17 -16.47
CA LYS A 477 -32.01 -25.04 -15.69
C LYS A 477 -32.03 -24.69 -14.21
N ILE A 478 -30.87 -24.36 -13.61
CA ILE A 478 -30.77 -23.94 -12.20
C ILE A 478 -31.54 -22.63 -11.96
N PHE A 479 -31.40 -21.64 -12.86
CA PHE A 479 -32.16 -20.39 -12.80
C PHE A 479 -33.68 -20.59 -12.93
N SER A 480 -34.13 -21.55 -13.74
CA SER A 480 -35.57 -21.84 -13.87
C SER A 480 -36.18 -22.53 -12.65
N LEU A 481 -35.37 -23.29 -11.90
CA LEU A 481 -35.79 -24.02 -10.69
C LEU A 481 -35.87 -23.10 -9.47
N SER A 482 -34.97 -22.12 -9.34
CA SER A 482 -34.99 -21.13 -8.25
C SER A 482 -36.18 -20.16 -8.34
N MET A 483 -36.61 -19.78 -9.56
CA MET A 483 -37.76 -18.90 -9.73
C MET A 483 -39.13 -19.58 -9.47
N LYS A 484 -39.21 -20.91 -9.49
CA LYS A 484 -40.48 -21.62 -9.24
C LYS A 484 -40.85 -21.78 -7.75
N PHE A 485 -39.98 -21.41 -6.81
CA PHE A 485 -40.18 -21.63 -5.37
C PHE A 485 -40.43 -20.35 -4.54
N CYS A 486 -41.07 -19.34 -5.13
CA CYS A 486 -41.62 -18.21 -4.36
C CYS A 486 -43.13 -18.42 -4.08
N HIS A 487 -43.44 -18.86 -2.84
CA HIS A 487 -44.75 -19.04 -2.15
C HIS A 487 -45.61 -20.29 -2.46
N PRO A 488 -46.35 -20.88 -1.47
CA PRO A 488 -46.89 -20.35 -0.19
C PRO A 488 -46.35 -21.04 1.10
N PRO A 489 -46.76 -20.61 2.33
CA PRO A 489 -46.07 -20.95 3.56
C PRO A 489 -46.53 -22.27 4.18
N GLY A 490 -45.57 -22.99 4.77
CA GLY A 490 -45.83 -24.10 5.68
C GLY A 490 -45.63 -25.49 5.08
N GLN A 491 -44.38 -25.87 4.81
CA GLN A 491 -43.94 -27.27 4.82
C GLN A 491 -42.46 -27.37 5.22
N HIS A 492 -42.13 -28.41 5.97
CA HIS A 492 -40.92 -28.54 6.80
C HIS A 492 -39.58 -28.42 6.05
N PHE A 493 -38.67 -27.61 6.61
CA PHE A 493 -37.35 -27.22 6.08
C PHE A 493 -36.22 -28.28 6.20
N LYS A 494 -36.54 -29.58 6.21
CA LYS A 494 -35.53 -30.66 6.33
C LYS A 494 -35.16 -31.37 5.02
N THR A 495 -35.74 -30.98 3.88
CA THR A 495 -35.66 -31.77 2.64
C THR A 495 -35.05 -31.06 1.44
N LEU A 496 -34.80 -29.75 1.46
CA LEU A 496 -34.31 -29.04 0.27
C LEU A 496 -32.82 -29.30 -0.02
N SER A 497 -31.98 -29.37 1.02
CA SER A 497 -30.55 -29.67 0.86
C SER A 497 -30.29 -31.10 0.42
N HIS A 498 -31.02 -32.08 0.99
CA HIS A 498 -30.93 -33.48 0.60
C HIS A 498 -31.48 -33.76 -0.81
N PHE A 499 -32.54 -33.06 -1.26
CA PHE A 499 -33.12 -33.30 -2.58
C PHE A 499 -32.27 -32.69 -3.72
N ILE A 500 -31.67 -31.52 -3.49
CA ILE A 500 -30.71 -30.91 -4.43
C ILE A 500 -29.43 -31.77 -4.50
N TYR A 501 -28.93 -32.25 -3.36
CA TYR A 501 -27.78 -33.15 -3.33
C TYR A 501 -28.06 -34.51 -3.98
N SER A 502 -29.26 -35.10 -3.79
CA SER A 502 -29.56 -36.41 -4.38
C SER A 502 -29.76 -36.34 -5.89
N GLN A 503 -30.35 -35.27 -6.43
CA GLN A 503 -30.50 -35.08 -7.87
C GLN A 503 -29.16 -34.82 -8.58
N ILE A 504 -28.26 -34.05 -7.95
CA ILE A 504 -26.91 -33.80 -8.48
C ILE A 504 -26.05 -35.08 -8.39
N ALA A 505 -26.16 -35.85 -7.30
CA ALA A 505 -25.42 -37.10 -7.13
C ALA A 505 -25.93 -38.22 -8.07
N CYS A 506 -27.25 -38.32 -8.32
CA CYS A 506 -27.81 -39.36 -9.20
C CYS A 506 -27.41 -39.17 -10.68
N GLN A 507 -27.13 -37.94 -11.13
CA GLN A 507 -26.65 -37.68 -12.49
C GLN A 507 -25.13 -37.83 -12.66
N LEU A 508 -24.37 -37.80 -11.56
CA LEU A 508 -22.91 -37.97 -11.59
C LEU A 508 -22.45 -39.42 -11.39
N ALA A 509 -23.35 -40.33 -10.99
CA ALA A 509 -23.03 -41.72 -10.62
C ALA A 509 -23.56 -42.81 -11.58
N CYS A 510 -23.73 -42.51 -12.87
CA CYS A 510 -24.00 -43.55 -13.88
C CYS A 510 -22.78 -43.70 -14.82
N PRO A 511 -21.84 -44.63 -14.52
CA PRO A 511 -20.81 -45.03 -15.47
C PRO A 511 -21.31 -46.19 -16.35
N CYS A 512 -20.95 -46.15 -17.64
CA CYS A 512 -21.24 -47.14 -18.69
C CYS A 512 -22.73 -47.18 -19.13
N SER A 513 -23.08 -47.34 -20.40
CA SER A 513 -22.37 -47.52 -21.66
C SER A 513 -23.48 -47.58 -22.71
N SER A 514 -23.32 -46.88 -23.83
CA SER A 514 -23.60 -47.35 -25.20
C SER A 514 -24.03 -46.21 -26.12
N MET A 515 -23.25 -45.98 -27.17
CA MET A 515 -23.85 -45.69 -28.47
C MET A 515 -23.72 -46.98 -29.26
N PRO A 516 -24.77 -47.44 -29.95
CA PRO A 516 -26.03 -47.91 -29.37
C PRO A 516 -25.86 -48.95 -28.26
#